data_AF-A0AAN7ZT19-F1
#
_entry.id   AF-A0AAN7ZT19-F1
#
_cell.length_a   1.000
_cell.length_b   1.000
_cell.length_c   1.000
_cell.angle_alpha   90.00
_cell.angle_beta   90.00
_cell.angle_gamma   90.00
#
_symmetry.space_group_name_H-M   'P 1'
#
loop_
_entity.id
_entity.type
_entity.pdbx_description
1 polymer ?
#
loop_
_entity_poly.entity_id
_entity_poly.type
_entity_poly.pdbx_seq_one_letter_code
_entity_poly.pdbx_strand_id
1 'polypeptide(L)'
;MATSQRTAADTLALLEDRLRRVNYVLNGDSETSEQQPASSATARLRALERSLAQLRNQSPAAAEVLALLKAHPAVFNPSAAETPNLPTNQLTALILAHSQLYTSVSGSLTQLQSTQLPDSAALVKLVDLGPRMERVLARQEKQAREVSELRTRSARVVEQWLEVGMLGMSERWAEWEERLKDVEVVVRRREGVRKREEGVV
;
A
#
# COMPACT_ATOMS: atom_id res chain seq x y z
N MET A 1 24.43 36.77 -43.36
CA MET A 1 23.73 37.31 -42.16
C MET A 1 22.48 36.49 -41.79
N ALA A 2 21.58 36.14 -42.74
CA ALA A 2 20.36 35.37 -42.43
C ALA A 2 20.62 33.91 -41.97
N THR A 3 21.67 33.24 -42.46
CA THR A 3 22.01 31.87 -42.07
C THR A 3 22.46 31.76 -40.61
N SER A 4 23.24 32.72 -40.11
CA SER A 4 23.73 32.77 -38.73
C SER A 4 22.60 33.02 -37.71
N GLN A 5 21.64 33.88 -38.07
CA GLN A 5 20.46 34.11 -37.21
C GLN A 5 19.57 32.87 -37.12
N ARG A 6 19.43 32.12 -38.22
CA ARG A 6 18.68 30.86 -38.25
C ARG A 6 19.37 29.77 -37.42
N THR A 7 20.68 29.58 -37.58
CA THR A 7 21.43 28.62 -36.76
C THR A 7 21.40 28.97 -35.28
N ALA A 8 21.42 30.26 -34.93
CA ALA A 8 21.32 30.70 -33.53
C ALA A 8 19.92 30.45 -32.95
N ALA A 9 18.85 30.65 -33.74
CA ALA A 9 17.50 30.32 -33.30
C ALA A 9 17.32 28.80 -33.09
N ASP A 10 17.90 27.98 -33.98
CA ASP A 10 17.82 26.53 -33.92
C ASP A 10 18.59 25.97 -32.72
N THR A 11 19.79 26.48 -32.41
CA THR A 11 20.55 26.06 -31.22
C THR A 11 19.87 26.47 -29.92
N LEU A 12 19.24 27.64 -29.89
CA LEU A 12 18.46 28.08 -28.73
C LEU A 12 17.23 27.20 -28.49
N ALA A 13 16.49 26.85 -29.55
CA ALA A 13 15.35 25.94 -29.45
C ALA A 13 15.78 24.55 -28.93
N LEU A 14 16.94 24.05 -29.36
CA LEU A 14 17.50 22.79 -28.88
C LEU A 14 17.87 22.86 -27.39
N LEU A 15 18.45 23.98 -26.95
CA LEU A 15 18.77 24.21 -25.53
C LEU A 15 17.50 24.31 -24.67
N GLU A 16 16.46 24.99 -25.16
CA GLU A 16 15.15 25.06 -24.50
C GLU A 16 14.50 23.68 -24.35
N ASP A 17 14.50 22.85 -25.41
CA ASP A 17 13.96 21.49 -25.35
C ASP A 17 14.74 20.60 -24.38
N ARG A 18 16.07 20.69 -24.39
CA ARG A 18 16.91 19.94 -23.45
C ARG A 18 16.64 20.32 -22.00
N LEU A 19 16.49 21.62 -21.72
CA LEU A 19 16.19 22.09 -20.36
C LEU A 19 14.83 21.55 -19.89
N ARG A 20 13.81 21.54 -20.76
CA ARG A 20 12.50 20.95 -20.44
C ARG A 20 12.59 19.47 -20.11
N ARG A 21 13.36 18.69 -20.87
CA ARG A 21 13.57 17.26 -20.58
C ARG A 21 14.27 17.04 -19.24
N VAL A 22 15.29 17.84 -18.94
CA VAL A 22 16.00 17.75 -17.65
C VAL A 22 15.04 18.10 -16.51
N ASN A 23 14.23 19.15 -16.65
CA ASN A 23 13.23 19.53 -15.66
C ASN A 23 12.19 18.41 -15.45
N TYR A 24 11.66 17.83 -16.54
CA TYR A 24 10.73 16.71 -16.48
C TYR A 24 11.32 15.49 -15.75
N VAL A 25 12.58 15.14 -16.01
CA VAL A 25 13.24 14.01 -15.34
C VAL A 25 13.46 14.27 -13.84
N LEU A 26 13.77 15.51 -13.46
CA LEU A 26 14.06 15.89 -12.06
C LEU A 26 12.81 16.10 -11.22
N ASN A 27 11.76 16.71 -11.79
CA ASN A 27 10.59 17.15 -11.05
C ASN A 27 9.30 16.39 -11.41
N GLY A 28 9.32 15.55 -12.45
CA GLY A 28 8.18 14.72 -12.88
C GLY A 28 7.02 15.49 -13.52
N ASP A 29 6.94 16.80 -13.29
CA ASP A 29 5.88 17.68 -13.76
C ASP A 29 6.50 18.81 -14.59
N SER A 30 6.29 18.79 -15.90
CA SER A 30 6.62 19.94 -16.73
C SER A 30 5.32 20.69 -17.01
N GLU A 31 5.10 21.78 -16.28
CA GLU A 31 4.20 22.86 -16.70
C GLU A 31 4.44 23.12 -18.18
N THR A 32 3.44 22.80 -19.01
CA THR A 32 3.48 23.00 -20.45
C THR A 32 3.32 24.49 -20.72
N SER A 33 4.41 25.25 -20.51
CA SER A 33 4.43 26.66 -20.86
C SER A 33 4.38 26.77 -22.38
N GLU A 34 3.19 27.11 -22.87
CA GLU A 34 2.87 27.35 -24.27
C GLU A 34 3.92 28.27 -24.89
N GLN A 35 4.36 27.87 -26.09
CA GLN A 35 5.37 28.57 -26.87
C GLN A 35 4.90 30.00 -27.15
N GLN A 36 5.50 31.01 -26.50
CA GLN A 36 5.46 32.38 -27.00
C GLN A 36 6.55 32.58 -28.07
N PRO A 37 6.19 32.78 -29.34
CA PRO A 37 7.17 33.13 -30.36
C PRO A 37 7.43 34.64 -30.35
N ALA A 38 8.62 35.04 -30.82
CA ALA A 38 9.05 36.44 -31.06
C ALA A 38 9.62 37.23 -29.87
N SER A 39 10.66 36.70 -29.22
CA SER A 39 11.61 37.52 -28.45
C SER A 39 12.99 37.48 -29.11
N SER A 40 13.75 38.57 -28.99
CA SER A 40 15.12 38.65 -29.50
C SER A 40 15.98 37.52 -28.92
N ALA A 41 16.97 37.03 -29.67
CA ALA A 41 17.83 35.91 -29.25
C ALA A 41 18.47 36.11 -27.85
N THR A 42 18.81 37.35 -27.51
CA THR A 42 19.35 37.72 -26.20
C THR A 42 18.31 37.67 -25.08
N ALA A 43 17.04 37.99 -25.36
CA ALA A 43 15.95 37.84 -24.40
C ALA A 43 15.65 36.36 -24.09
N ARG A 44 15.75 35.48 -25.10
CA ARG A 44 15.61 34.03 -24.92
C ARG A 44 16.74 33.42 -24.09
N LEU A 45 17.98 33.82 -24.35
CA LEU A 45 19.13 33.42 -23.52
C LEU A 45 18.96 33.82 -22.06
N ARG A 46 18.53 35.05 -21.78
CA ARG A 46 18.26 35.49 -20.40
C ARG A 46 17.09 34.76 -19.75
N ALA A 47 16.12 34.28 -20.53
CA ALA A 47 15.04 33.45 -20.01
C ALA A 47 15.56 32.05 -19.64
N LEU A 48 16.38 31.44 -20.51
CA LEU A 48 17.06 30.18 -20.27
C LEU A 48 17.95 30.24 -19.02
N GLU A 49 18.77 31.27 -18.87
CA GLU A 49 19.62 31.46 -17.69
C GLU A 49 18.81 31.56 -16.40
N ARG A 50 17.69 32.30 -16.42
CA ARG A 50 16.78 32.38 -15.27
C ARG A 50 16.16 31.03 -14.94
N SER A 51 15.72 30.27 -15.96
CA SER A 51 15.15 28.93 -15.75
C SER A 51 16.17 27.91 -15.24
N LEU A 52 17.44 27.99 -15.66
CA LEU A 52 18.53 27.18 -15.10
C LEU A 52 18.84 27.56 -13.66
N ALA A 53 18.87 28.85 -13.34
CA ALA A 53 19.05 29.33 -11.97
C ALA A 53 17.91 28.86 -11.06
N GLN A 54 16.68 28.88 -11.57
CA GLN A 54 15.50 28.36 -10.87
C GLN A 54 15.59 26.85 -10.64
N LEU A 55 15.93 26.07 -11.67
CA LEU A 55 16.07 24.62 -11.57
C LEU A 55 17.16 24.20 -10.57
N ARG A 56 18.28 24.93 -10.56
CA ARG A 56 19.36 24.76 -9.57
C ARG A 56 18.89 25.02 -8.14
N ASN A 57 18.03 26.02 -7.93
CA ASN A 57 17.52 26.36 -6.61
C ASN A 57 16.40 25.40 -6.16
N GLN A 58 15.61 24.86 -7.08
CA GLN A 58 14.49 23.96 -6.79
C GLN A 58 14.94 22.52 -6.53
N SER A 59 15.98 22.04 -7.21
CA SER A 59 16.43 20.65 -7.10
C SER A 59 17.82 20.55 -6.45
N PRO A 60 17.95 19.97 -5.24
CA PRO A 60 19.25 19.81 -4.59
C PRO A 60 20.19 18.91 -5.41
N ALA A 61 19.63 17.91 -6.11
CA ALA A 61 20.37 17.03 -7.00
C ALA A 61 21.08 17.78 -8.15
N ALA A 62 20.45 18.80 -8.74
CA ALA A 62 21.11 19.58 -9.79
C ALA A 62 22.27 20.43 -9.24
N ALA A 63 22.12 20.97 -8.03
CA ALA A 63 23.21 21.69 -7.36
C ALA A 63 24.39 20.76 -7.02
N GLU A 64 24.11 19.54 -6.55
CA GLU A 64 25.12 18.53 -6.25
C GLU A 64 25.86 18.06 -7.50
N VAL A 65 25.17 17.77 -8.60
CA VAL A 65 25.81 17.37 -9.86
C VAL A 65 26.71 18.47 -10.41
N LEU A 66 26.30 19.74 -10.32
CA LEU A 66 27.15 20.86 -10.72
C LEU A 66 28.36 21.05 -9.78
N ALA A 67 28.20 20.78 -8.48
CA ALA A 67 29.31 20.79 -7.53
C ALA A 67 30.30 19.65 -7.83
N LEU A 68 29.80 18.45 -8.13
CA LEU A 68 30.58 17.29 -8.53
C LEU A 68 31.31 17.52 -9.85
N LEU A 69 30.66 18.14 -10.84
CA LEU A 69 31.30 18.51 -12.10
C LEU A 69 32.45 19.49 -11.91
N LYS A 70 32.28 20.46 -10.99
CA LYS A 70 33.35 21.43 -10.65
C LYS A 70 34.49 20.80 -9.85
N ALA A 71 34.17 19.93 -8.90
CA ALA A 71 35.16 19.26 -8.07
C ALA A 71 35.96 18.21 -8.85
N HIS A 72 35.29 17.50 -9.76
CA HIS A 72 35.84 16.38 -10.51
C HIS A 72 35.46 16.43 -11.99
N PRO A 73 36.00 17.39 -12.76
CA PRO A 73 35.72 17.50 -14.19
C PRO A 73 36.16 16.25 -14.97
N ALA A 74 37.16 15.52 -14.47
CA ALA A 74 37.67 14.28 -15.05
C ALA A 74 36.66 13.10 -15.02
N VAL A 75 35.68 13.14 -14.11
CA VAL A 75 34.64 12.08 -14.01
C VAL A 75 33.63 12.19 -15.15
N PHE A 76 33.32 13.43 -15.57
CA PHE A 76 32.29 13.70 -16.57
C PHE A 76 32.84 13.94 -17.97
N ASN A 77 34.10 14.36 -18.05
CA ASN A 77 34.88 14.36 -19.29
C ASN A 77 36.03 13.36 -19.11
N PRO A 78 35.79 12.06 -19.30
CA PRO A 78 36.90 11.14 -19.47
C PRO A 78 37.60 11.57 -20.77
N SER A 79 38.63 12.40 -20.67
CA SER A 79 39.68 12.46 -21.69
C SER A 79 40.03 11.01 -21.95
N ALA A 80 39.69 10.53 -23.16
CA ALA A 80 39.80 9.15 -23.63
C ALA A 80 40.65 8.31 -22.67
N ALA A 81 39.98 7.61 -21.76
CA ALA A 81 40.61 6.92 -20.65
C ALA A 81 41.86 6.21 -21.17
N GLU A 82 43.02 6.56 -20.62
CA GLU A 82 44.23 5.76 -20.77
C GLU A 82 43.82 4.36 -20.33
N THR A 83 43.55 3.49 -21.30
CA THR A 83 43.45 2.06 -21.06
C THR A 83 44.72 1.72 -20.32
N PRO A 84 44.66 1.21 -19.08
CA PRO A 84 45.87 0.92 -18.36
C PRO A 84 46.61 -0.12 -19.22
N ASN A 85 47.78 0.24 -19.73
CA ASN A 85 48.62 -0.62 -20.55
C ASN A 85 49.17 -1.73 -19.65
N LEU A 86 48.30 -2.64 -19.21
CA LEU A 86 48.72 -3.83 -18.50
C LEU A 86 49.43 -4.73 -19.50
N PRO A 87 50.60 -5.29 -19.15
CA PRO A 87 51.27 -6.26 -19.99
C PRO A 87 50.34 -7.46 -20.21
N THR A 88 50.39 -8.04 -21.42
CA THR A 88 49.48 -9.11 -21.88
C THR A 88 49.35 -10.27 -20.88
N ASN A 89 50.42 -10.57 -20.13
CA ASN A 89 50.44 -11.62 -19.11
C ASN A 89 49.56 -11.32 -17.89
N GLN A 90 49.41 -10.05 -17.50
CA GLN A 90 48.53 -9.66 -16.39
C GLN A 90 47.06 -9.63 -16.84
N LEU A 91 46.80 -9.28 -18.09
CA LEU A 91 45.47 -9.36 -18.68
C LEU A 91 44.98 -10.81 -18.78
N THR A 92 45.83 -11.75 -19.23
CA THR A 92 45.47 -13.17 -19.28
C THR A 92 45.23 -13.75 -17.88
N ALA A 93 46.06 -13.38 -16.89
CA ALA A 93 45.85 -13.79 -15.50
C ALA A 93 44.52 -13.26 -14.94
N LEU A 94 44.17 -12.00 -15.23
CA LEU A 94 42.90 -11.41 -14.80
C LEU A 94 41.71 -12.09 -15.48
N ILE A 95 41.79 -12.34 -16.79
CA ILE A 95 40.74 -13.05 -17.55
C ILE A 95 40.57 -14.48 -17.00
N LEU A 96 41.66 -15.19 -16.70
CA LEU A 96 41.59 -16.52 -16.10
C LEU A 96 40.98 -16.48 -14.69
N ALA A 97 41.37 -15.51 -13.87
CA ALA A 97 40.80 -15.33 -12.53
C ALA A 97 39.28 -15.05 -12.56
N HIS A 98 38.80 -14.33 -13.58
CA HIS A 98 37.38 -13.98 -13.75
C HIS A 98 36.62 -14.92 -14.69
N SER A 99 37.27 -15.96 -15.23
CA SER A 99 36.67 -16.89 -16.21
C SER A 99 35.38 -17.52 -15.70
N GLN A 100 35.36 -17.93 -14.43
CA GLN A 100 34.18 -18.54 -13.80
C GLN A 100 33.02 -17.55 -13.61
N LEU A 101 33.32 -16.25 -13.47
CA LEU A 101 32.28 -15.22 -13.41
C LEU A 101 31.69 -14.97 -14.79
N TYR A 102 32.51 -14.98 -15.84
CA TYR A 102 32.00 -14.86 -17.21
C TYR A 102 31.11 -16.05 -17.61
N THR A 103 31.47 -17.27 -17.22
CA THR A 103 30.65 -18.45 -17.50
C THR A 103 29.36 -18.47 -16.67
N SER A 104 29.40 -18.07 -15.39
CA SER A 104 28.19 -18.02 -14.56
C SER A 104 27.23 -16.90 -14.97
N VAL A 105 27.75 -15.72 -15.31
CA VAL A 105 26.94 -14.59 -15.79
C VAL A 105 26.37 -14.87 -17.17
N SER A 106 27.15 -15.45 -18.08
CA SER A 106 26.63 -15.84 -19.40
C SER A 106 25.56 -16.94 -19.27
N GLY A 107 25.76 -17.94 -18.40
CA GLY A 107 24.73 -18.93 -18.07
C GLY A 107 23.45 -18.29 -17.53
N SER A 108 23.58 -17.33 -16.61
CA SER A 108 22.45 -16.59 -16.03
C SER A 108 21.71 -15.72 -17.06
N LEU A 109 22.44 -15.04 -17.95
CA LEU A 109 21.87 -14.25 -19.04
C LEU A 109 21.13 -15.11 -20.06
N THR A 110 21.71 -16.27 -20.40
CA THR A 110 21.08 -17.24 -21.30
C THR A 110 19.82 -17.83 -20.66
N GLN A 111 19.87 -18.07 -19.34
CA GLN A 111 18.70 -18.47 -18.57
C GLN A 111 17.62 -17.38 -18.58
N LEU A 112 17.96 -16.11 -18.33
CA LEU A 112 17.00 -15.00 -18.40
C LEU A 112 16.41 -14.81 -19.81
N GLN A 113 17.21 -15.04 -20.85
CA GLN A 113 16.73 -14.96 -22.23
C GLN A 113 15.79 -16.13 -22.59
N SER A 114 15.97 -17.29 -21.95
CA SER A 114 15.12 -18.47 -22.15
C SER A 114 13.89 -18.52 -21.23
N THR A 115 13.87 -17.74 -20.14
CA THR A 115 12.65 -17.58 -19.34
C THR A 115 11.64 -16.74 -20.11
N GLN A 116 10.58 -17.39 -20.57
CA GLN A 116 9.38 -16.69 -21.07
C GLN A 116 8.79 -15.89 -19.91
N LEU A 117 8.56 -14.59 -20.12
CA LEU A 117 7.82 -13.80 -19.14
C LEU A 117 6.44 -14.43 -18.94
N PRO A 118 5.95 -14.59 -17.69
CA PRO A 118 4.63 -15.14 -17.46
C PRO A 118 3.57 -14.30 -18.17
N ASP A 119 2.51 -14.96 -18.64
CA ASP A 119 1.43 -14.33 -19.39
C ASP A 119 0.81 -13.15 -18.61
N SER A 120 1.01 -11.95 -19.15
CA SER A 120 0.49 -10.70 -18.58
C SER A 120 -1.02 -10.71 -18.41
N ALA A 121 -1.76 -11.53 -19.17
CA ALA A 121 -3.20 -11.65 -19.05
C ALA A 121 -3.64 -12.21 -17.68
N ALA A 122 -2.85 -13.08 -17.05
CA ALA A 122 -3.13 -13.58 -15.71
C ALA A 122 -2.99 -12.48 -14.64
N LEU A 123 -1.98 -11.62 -14.79
CA LEU A 123 -1.74 -10.49 -13.89
C LEU A 123 -2.83 -9.42 -14.04
N VAL A 124 -3.26 -9.12 -15.26
CA VAL A 124 -4.38 -8.20 -15.51
C VAL A 124 -5.67 -8.73 -14.86
N LYS A 125 -5.96 -10.03 -14.99
CA LYS A 125 -7.11 -10.66 -14.31
C LYS A 125 -7.03 -10.54 -12.79
N LEU A 126 -5.84 -10.59 -12.20
CA LEU A 126 -5.67 -10.39 -10.76
C LEU A 126 -6.00 -8.96 -10.33
N VAL A 127 -5.57 -7.96 -11.13
CA VAL A 127 -5.91 -6.56 -10.90
C VAL A 127 -7.43 -6.34 -11.02
N ASP A 128 -8.07 -6.96 -12.02
CA ASP A 128 -9.53 -6.89 -12.21
C ASP A 128 -10.33 -7.51 -11.06
N LEU A 129 -9.75 -8.44 -10.30
CA LEU A 129 -10.38 -9.05 -9.12
C LEU A 129 -10.37 -8.14 -7.89
N GLY A 130 -9.48 -7.14 -7.84
CA GLY A 130 -9.38 -6.15 -6.76
C GLY A 130 -10.74 -5.58 -6.32
N PRO A 131 -11.50 -4.92 -7.21
CA PRO A 131 -12.79 -4.32 -6.83
C PRO A 131 -13.84 -5.36 -6.41
N ARG A 132 -13.75 -6.62 -6.89
CA ARG A 132 -14.66 -7.68 -6.44
C ARG A 132 -14.37 -8.09 -5.00
N MET A 133 -13.09 -8.16 -4.62
CA MET A 133 -12.69 -8.45 -3.24
C MET A 133 -13.14 -7.35 -2.29
N GLU A 134 -12.94 -6.08 -2.63
CA GLU A 134 -13.40 -4.95 -1.82
C GLU A 134 -14.91 -4.97 -1.58
N ARG A 135 -15.72 -5.26 -2.62
CA ARG A 135 -17.18 -5.40 -2.47
C ARG A 135 -17.60 -6.58 -1.58
N VAL A 136 -16.81 -7.65 -1.53
CA VAL A 136 -17.07 -8.79 -0.64
C VAL A 136 -16.70 -8.43 0.79
N LEU A 137 -15.54 -7.80 1.01
CA LEU A 137 -15.11 -7.34 2.33
C LEU A 137 -16.09 -6.35 2.94
N ALA A 138 -16.55 -5.35 2.17
CA ALA A 138 -17.56 -4.40 2.64
C ALA A 138 -18.88 -5.10 3.05
N ARG A 139 -19.29 -6.14 2.33
CA ARG A 139 -20.47 -6.95 2.70
C ARG A 139 -20.22 -7.77 3.96
N GLN A 140 -19.03 -8.36 4.09
CA GLN A 140 -18.65 -9.14 5.26
C GLN A 140 -18.63 -8.28 6.52
N GLU A 141 -18.09 -7.06 6.45
CA GLU A 141 -18.12 -6.11 7.56
C GLU A 141 -19.55 -5.74 7.96
N LYS A 142 -20.42 -5.47 6.99
CA LYS A 142 -21.83 -5.18 7.25
C LYS A 142 -22.52 -6.36 7.95
N GLN A 143 -22.32 -7.57 7.44
CA GLN A 143 -22.86 -8.78 8.04
C GLN A 143 -22.32 -9.03 9.45
N ALA A 144 -21.04 -8.80 9.68
CA ALA A 144 -20.44 -8.95 11.01
C ALA A 144 -21.06 -8.00 12.03
N ARG A 145 -21.33 -6.74 11.65
CA ARG A 145 -22.04 -5.77 12.48
C ARG A 145 -23.45 -6.23 12.79
N GLU A 146 -24.22 -6.60 11.77
CA GLU A 146 -25.60 -7.11 11.93
C GLU A 146 -25.66 -8.34 12.84
N VAL A 147 -24.74 -9.31 12.67
CA VAL A 147 -24.66 -10.51 13.52
C VAL A 147 -24.32 -10.14 14.96
N SER A 148 -23.40 -9.19 15.18
CA SER A 148 -23.06 -8.75 16.54
C SER A 148 -24.26 -8.07 17.23
N GLU A 149 -25.03 -7.25 16.52
CA GLU A 149 -26.24 -6.64 17.03
C GLU A 149 -27.33 -7.67 17.33
N LEU A 150 -27.56 -8.62 16.41
CA LEU A 150 -28.53 -9.68 16.61
C LEU A 150 -28.17 -10.56 17.81
N ARG A 151 -26.89 -10.88 18.00
CA ARG A 151 -26.41 -11.65 19.16
C ARG A 151 -26.66 -10.92 20.47
N THR A 152 -26.38 -9.62 20.53
CA THR A 152 -26.64 -8.84 21.75
C THR A 152 -28.14 -8.73 22.05
N ARG A 153 -28.99 -8.55 21.02
CA ARG A 153 -30.46 -8.56 21.20
C ARG A 153 -30.99 -9.92 21.63
N SER A 154 -30.52 -11.00 21.00
CA SER A 154 -30.95 -12.36 21.35
C SER A 154 -30.51 -12.73 22.76
N ALA A 155 -29.28 -12.37 23.16
CA ALA A 155 -28.80 -12.59 24.52
C ALA A 155 -29.71 -11.91 25.55
N ARG A 156 -30.05 -10.63 25.34
CA ARG A 156 -30.97 -9.90 26.23
C ARG A 156 -32.36 -10.53 26.35
N VAL A 157 -32.92 -11.00 25.24
CA VAL A 157 -34.23 -11.67 25.26
C VAL A 157 -34.16 -12.98 26.05
N VAL A 158 -33.08 -13.75 25.87
CA VAL A 158 -32.86 -14.99 26.63
C VAL A 158 -32.65 -14.70 28.12
N GLU A 159 -31.85 -13.69 28.46
CA GLU A 159 -31.66 -13.24 29.85
C GLU A 159 -32.99 -12.86 30.50
N GLN A 160 -33.79 -12.02 29.84
CA GLN A 160 -35.12 -11.63 30.35
C GLN A 160 -36.06 -12.82 30.53
N TRP A 161 -36.03 -13.79 29.61
CA TRP A 161 -36.84 -15.00 29.72
C TRP A 161 -36.38 -15.89 30.88
N LEU A 162 -35.07 -16.01 31.12
CA LEU A 162 -34.53 -16.76 32.24
C LEU A 162 -34.88 -16.10 33.59
N GLU A 163 -34.69 -14.79 33.70
CA GLU A 163 -34.96 -14.04 34.93
C GLU A 163 -36.45 -13.98 35.26
N VAL A 164 -37.27 -13.47 34.33
CA VAL A 164 -38.70 -13.24 34.60
C VAL A 164 -39.51 -14.52 34.39
N GLY A 165 -39.19 -15.25 33.33
CA GLY A 165 -39.93 -16.45 32.93
C GLY A 165 -39.62 -17.64 33.82
N MET A 166 -38.35 -18.05 33.91
CA MET A 166 -37.99 -19.24 34.68
C MET A 166 -37.87 -18.95 36.18
N LEU A 167 -36.98 -18.03 36.57
CA LEU A 167 -36.69 -17.76 37.98
C LEU A 167 -37.92 -17.19 38.69
N GLY A 168 -38.52 -16.12 38.15
CA GLY A 168 -39.73 -15.54 38.73
C GLY A 168 -40.95 -16.48 38.75
N MET A 169 -41.04 -17.46 37.86
CA MET A 169 -42.05 -18.51 37.96
C MET A 169 -41.69 -19.55 39.02
N SER A 170 -40.43 -19.95 39.12
CA SER A 170 -39.96 -20.91 40.12
C SER A 170 -40.13 -20.40 41.56
N GLU A 171 -39.89 -19.13 41.82
CA GLU A 171 -40.12 -18.49 43.12
C GLU A 171 -41.60 -18.52 43.49
N ARG A 172 -42.47 -18.17 42.53
CA ARG A 172 -43.92 -18.26 42.74
C ARG A 172 -44.37 -19.69 42.99
N TRP A 173 -43.88 -20.67 42.23
CA TRP A 173 -44.20 -22.08 42.48
C TRP A 173 -43.75 -22.54 43.86
N ALA A 174 -42.55 -22.13 44.31
CA ALA A 174 -42.05 -22.46 45.63
C ALA A 174 -42.94 -21.86 46.73
N GLU A 175 -43.37 -20.60 46.60
CA GLU A 175 -44.30 -19.96 47.53
C GLU A 175 -45.66 -20.68 47.57
N TRP A 176 -46.19 -21.07 46.41
CA TRP A 176 -47.42 -21.85 46.33
C TRP A 176 -47.27 -23.22 47.01
N GLU A 177 -46.14 -23.90 46.81
CA GLU A 177 -45.85 -25.18 47.44
C GLU A 177 -45.76 -25.05 48.97
N GLU A 178 -45.14 -23.98 49.48
CA GLU A 178 -45.07 -23.69 50.92
C GLU A 178 -46.47 -23.46 51.52
N ARG A 179 -47.30 -22.63 50.88
CA ARG A 179 -48.68 -22.41 51.33
C ARG A 179 -49.51 -23.70 51.29
N LEU A 180 -49.31 -24.54 50.29
CA LEU A 180 -50.01 -25.81 50.16
C LEU A 180 -49.57 -26.79 51.27
N LYS A 181 -48.28 -26.83 51.61
CA LYS A 181 -47.76 -27.57 52.76
C LYS A 181 -48.39 -27.10 54.07
N ASP A 182 -48.52 -25.79 54.28
CA ASP A 182 -49.16 -25.24 55.49
C ASP A 182 -50.63 -25.69 55.61
N VAL A 183 -51.40 -25.60 54.52
CA VAL A 183 -52.78 -26.09 54.48
C VAL A 183 -52.83 -27.59 54.72
N GLU A 184 -51.94 -28.36 54.10
CA GLU A 184 -51.87 -29.81 54.28
C GLU A 184 -51.58 -30.20 55.73
N VAL A 185 -50.68 -29.48 56.41
CA VAL A 185 -50.41 -29.67 57.84
C VAL A 185 -51.66 -29.40 58.67
N VAL A 186 -52.41 -28.33 58.39
CA VAL A 186 -53.67 -28.03 59.10
C VAL A 186 -54.73 -29.11 58.86
N VAL A 187 -54.88 -29.59 57.62
CA VAL A 187 -55.82 -30.66 57.27
C VAL A 187 -55.43 -31.96 57.99
N ARG A 188 -54.16 -32.39 57.93
CA ARG A 188 -53.67 -33.57 58.65
C ARG A 188 -53.92 -33.48 60.16
N ARG A 189 -53.72 -32.30 60.76
CA ARG A 189 -54.02 -32.07 62.19
C ARG A 189 -55.52 -32.26 62.47
N ARG A 190 -56.40 -31.68 61.66
CA ARG A 190 -57.86 -31.80 61.82
C ARG A 190 -58.35 -33.23 61.59
N GLU A 191 -57.86 -33.90 60.55
CA GLU A 191 -58.17 -35.31 60.30
C GLU A 191 -57.67 -36.21 61.42
N GLY A 192 -56.49 -35.93 61.98
CA GLY A 192 -55.97 -36.66 63.14
C GLY A 192 -56.77 -36.42 64.42
N VAL A 193 -57.41 -35.26 64.59
CA VAL A 193 -58.38 -35.04 65.68
C VAL A 193 -59.68 -35.80 65.40
N ARG A 194 -60.24 -35.69 64.19
CA ARG A 194 -61.47 -36.39 63.80
C ARG A 194 -61.35 -37.91 63.91
N LYS A 195 -60.24 -38.51 63.47
CA LYS A 195 -59.99 -39.96 63.61
C LYS A 195 -59.92 -40.42 65.07
N ARG A 196 -59.38 -39.57 65.96
CA ARG A 196 -59.37 -39.82 67.41
C ARG A 196 -60.77 -39.71 68.02
N GLU A 197 -61.60 -38.79 67.52
CA GLU A 197 -63.01 -38.64 67.93
C GLU A 197 -63.89 -39.78 67.41
N GLU A 198 -63.63 -40.27 66.18
CA GLU A 198 -64.34 -41.39 65.55
C GLU A 198 -63.90 -42.77 66.09
N GLY A 199 -62.91 -42.82 66.99
CA GLY A 199 -62.45 -44.07 67.63
C GLY A 199 -61.71 -45.03 66.70
N VAL A 200 -61.29 -44.57 65.52
CA VAL A 200 -60.52 -45.38 64.54
C VAL A 200 -59.04 -45.07 64.73
N VAL A 201 -58.40 -45.87 65.59
CA VAL A 201 -56.94 -46.06 65.61
C VAL A 201 -56.62 -47.38 64.92
#